data_AF-A0A2M7TD88-F1
#
_entry.id   AF-A0A2M7TD88-F1
#
_cell.length_a   1.000
_cell.length_b   1.000
_cell.length_c   1.000
_cell.angle_alpha   90.00
_cell.angle_beta   90.00
_cell.angle_gamma   90.00
#
_symmetry.space_group_name_H-M   'P 1'
#
loop_
_entity.id
_entity.type
_entity.pdbx_description
1 polymer ?
#
loop_
_entity_poly.entity_id
_entity_poly.type
_entity_poly.pdbx_seq_one_letter_code
_entity_poly.pdbx_strand_id
1 'polypeptide(L)'
;MTTKSNHSDEQAFTIIEILVVVVIIGILASIVVISFNSTLTKSRISKAKADIENIDKAMNAYKIDVGELPPRGDCCSACACGTWAAWGQTQWDRAIEALRSNDGANWSGPYLKSAIPQDPWGHFYCYDDNDVNSNCGDSYLISAGPNGVWEGGGGDDIRLTVTYRPESGCY
;
A
#
# COMPACT_ATOMS: atom_id res chain seq x y z
N MET A 1 41.24 35.42 58.95
CA MET A 1 40.83 34.60 57.78
C MET A 1 40.11 35.51 56.80
N THR A 2 40.75 35.90 55.70
CA THR A 2 40.17 36.75 54.66
C THR A 2 39.82 35.89 53.45
N THR A 3 38.53 35.75 53.15
CA THR A 3 38.02 34.98 52.01
C THR A 3 38.14 35.79 50.73
N LYS A 4 38.89 35.25 49.76
CA LYS A 4 39.07 35.82 48.42
C LYS A 4 37.88 35.39 47.56
N SER A 5 37.02 36.32 47.15
CA SER A 5 35.89 36.04 46.25
C SER A 5 36.36 36.07 44.79
N ASN A 6 36.29 34.94 44.10
CA ASN A 6 36.50 34.87 42.65
C ASN A 6 35.26 35.45 41.95
N HIS A 7 35.41 36.56 41.23
CA HIS A 7 34.44 36.96 40.21
C HIS A 7 34.69 36.13 38.96
N SER A 8 33.74 35.26 38.62
CA SER A 8 33.61 34.71 37.29
C SER A 8 33.01 35.80 36.40
N ASP A 9 33.73 36.21 35.35
CA ASP A 9 33.19 37.09 34.31
C ASP A 9 32.02 36.37 33.62
N GLU A 10 30.80 36.63 34.09
CA GLU A 10 29.58 36.23 33.40
C GLU A 10 29.44 37.10 32.15
N GLN A 11 29.83 36.54 31.01
CA GLN A 11 29.69 37.19 29.71
C GLN A 11 28.19 37.36 29.40
N ALA A 12 27.71 38.60 29.46
CA ALA A 12 26.38 38.96 29.02
C ALA A 12 26.32 38.94 27.48
N PHE A 13 25.54 38.01 26.93
CA PHE A 13 25.29 37.95 25.49
C PHE A 13 24.56 39.19 25.00
N THR A 14 24.95 39.68 23.83
CA THR A 14 24.31 40.86 23.23
C THR A 14 23.00 40.45 22.56
N ILE A 15 21.97 41.31 22.64
CA ILE A 15 20.67 41.05 22.00
C ILE A 15 20.81 40.86 20.49
N ILE A 16 21.77 41.56 19.85
CA ILE A 16 22.01 41.45 18.41
C ILE A 16 22.50 40.06 17.99
N GLU A 17 23.23 39.37 18.87
CA GLU A 17 23.79 38.05 18.62
C GLU A 17 22.68 36.99 18.56
N ILE A 18 21.73 37.05 19.50
CA ILE A 18 20.55 36.17 19.46
C ILE A 18 19.60 36.56 18.33
N LEU A 19 19.45 37.85 18.01
CA LEU A 19 18.60 38.31 16.91
C LEU A 19 19.04 37.73 15.56
N VAL A 20 20.34 37.81 15.25
CA VAL A 20 20.86 37.28 13.99
C VAL A 20 20.68 35.76 13.91
N VAL A 21 20.88 35.05 15.02
CA VAL A 21 20.73 33.58 15.07
C VAL A 21 19.30 33.15 14.78
N VAL A 22 18.29 33.78 15.40
CA VAL A 22 16.88 33.40 15.16
C VAL A 22 16.44 33.72 13.73
N VAL A 23 16.99 34.78 13.12
CA VAL A 23 16.74 35.11 11.70
C VAL A 23 17.32 34.04 10.77
N ILE A 24 18.58 33.62 10.99
CA ILE A 24 19.21 32.59 10.17
C ILE A 24 18.50 31.24 10.33
N ILE A 25 18.12 30.85 11.56
CA ILE A 25 17.37 29.62 11.82
C ILE A 25 16.00 29.67 11.12
N GLY A 26 15.31 30.82 11.12
CA GLY A 26 14.04 31.00 10.42
C GLY A 26 14.16 30.80 8.90
N ILE A 27 15.20 31.35 8.28
CA ILE A 27 15.47 31.18 6.84
C ILE A 27 15.77 29.71 6.52
N LEU A 28 16.66 29.06 7.28
CA LEU A 28 17.03 27.66 7.04
C LEU A 28 15.85 26.70 7.25
N ALA A 29 15.05 26.92 8.30
CA ALA A 29 13.87 26.10 8.59
C ALA A 29 12.84 26.15 7.45
N SER A 30 12.68 27.30 6.79
CA SER A 30 11.74 27.47 5.68
C SER A 30 12.06 26.60 4.45
N ILE A 31 13.35 26.35 4.17
CA ILE A 31 13.80 25.64 2.96
C ILE A 31 13.60 24.13 3.10
N VAL A 32 13.77 23.60 4.31
CA VAL A 32 13.78 22.15 4.58
C VAL A 32 12.41 21.49 4.31
N VAL A 33 11.30 22.22 4.48
CA VAL A 33 9.94 21.67 4.37
C VAL A 33 9.57 21.27 2.93
N ILE A 34 10.14 21.93 1.91
CA ILE A 34 9.68 21.78 0.51
C ILE A 34 10.25 20.51 -0.16
N SER A 35 11.37 19.97 0.32
CA SER A 35 12.19 19.04 -0.48
C SER A 35 11.85 17.55 -0.39
N PHE A 36 11.02 17.09 0.55
CA PHE A 36 10.94 15.64 0.86
C PHE A 36 9.75 14.88 0.25
N ASN A 37 8.74 15.57 -0.31
CA ASN A 37 7.49 14.89 -0.65
C ASN A 37 7.52 14.10 -1.97
N SER A 38 8.31 14.51 -2.98
CA SER A 38 8.23 13.92 -4.32
C SER A 38 8.90 12.55 -4.46
N THR A 39 10.00 12.31 -3.73
CA THR A 39 10.71 11.01 -3.75
C THR A 39 9.93 9.93 -3.00
N LEU A 40 9.25 10.31 -1.91
CA LEU A 40 8.41 9.40 -1.14
C LEU A 40 7.20 8.92 -1.96
N THR A 41 6.56 9.80 -2.73
CA THR A 41 5.45 9.39 -3.60
C THR A 41 5.89 8.42 -4.69
N LYS A 42 7.06 8.64 -5.31
CA LYS A 42 7.60 7.73 -6.32
C LYS A 42 7.95 6.35 -5.76
N SER A 43 8.55 6.30 -4.57
CA SER A 43 8.86 5.02 -3.92
C SER A 43 7.60 4.26 -3.52
N ARG A 44 6.55 4.96 -3.05
CA ARG A 44 5.22 4.38 -2.79
C ARG A 44 4.60 3.79 -4.05
N ILE A 45 4.54 4.55 -5.16
CA ILE A 45 4.01 4.02 -6.43
C ILE A 45 4.81 2.79 -6.89
N SER A 46 6.14 2.84 -6.81
CA SER A 46 6.98 1.71 -7.18
C SER A 46 6.73 0.47 -6.30
N LYS A 47 6.52 0.69 -5.00
CA LYS A 47 6.17 -0.39 -4.06
C LYS A 47 4.80 -0.98 -4.39
N ALA A 48 3.78 -0.15 -4.62
CA ALA A 48 2.44 -0.61 -4.96
C ALA A 48 2.43 -1.44 -6.24
N LYS A 49 3.17 -1.03 -7.27
CA LYS A 49 3.35 -1.80 -8.52
C LYS A 49 4.03 -3.14 -8.27
N ALA A 50 5.12 -3.15 -7.52
CA ALA A 50 5.83 -4.39 -7.18
C ALA A 50 4.96 -5.35 -6.37
N ASP A 51 4.17 -4.82 -5.43
CA ASP A 51 3.22 -5.61 -4.63
C ASP A 51 2.15 -6.24 -5.56
N ILE A 52 1.53 -5.46 -6.46
CA ILE A 52 0.55 -5.95 -7.45
C ILE A 52 1.14 -7.03 -8.37
N GLU A 53 2.35 -6.82 -8.90
CA GLU A 53 3.04 -7.80 -9.75
C GLU A 53 3.37 -9.10 -9.00
N ASN A 54 3.72 -9.01 -7.72
CA ASN A 54 3.99 -10.18 -6.90
C ASN A 54 2.70 -10.97 -6.62
N ILE A 55 1.59 -10.27 -6.38
CA ILE A 55 0.28 -10.90 -6.16
C ILE A 55 -0.20 -11.56 -7.47
N ASP A 56 -0.06 -10.89 -8.61
CA ASP A 56 -0.40 -11.45 -9.93
C ASP A 56 0.33 -12.76 -10.22
N LYS A 57 1.65 -12.79 -10.01
CA LYS A 57 2.45 -14.02 -10.17
C LYS A 57 1.96 -15.14 -9.26
N ALA A 58 1.59 -14.81 -8.02
CA ALA A 58 1.05 -15.78 -7.07
C ALA A 58 -0.34 -16.29 -7.49
N MET A 59 -1.22 -15.41 -7.97
CA MET A 59 -2.55 -15.78 -8.47
C MET A 59 -2.47 -16.66 -9.71
N ASN A 60 -1.56 -16.36 -10.64
CA ASN A 60 -1.33 -17.18 -11.83
C ASN A 60 -0.77 -18.57 -11.47
N ALA A 61 0.14 -18.66 -10.50
CA ALA A 61 0.62 -19.94 -10.00
C ALA A 61 -0.48 -20.75 -9.29
N TYR A 62 -1.29 -20.09 -8.46
CA TYR A 62 -2.46 -20.70 -7.81
C TYR A 62 -3.43 -21.27 -8.85
N LYS A 63 -3.74 -20.51 -9.91
CA LYS A 63 -4.61 -20.96 -11.00
C LYS A 63 -4.07 -22.16 -11.75
N ILE A 64 -2.75 -22.26 -11.94
CA ILE A 64 -2.14 -23.43 -12.62
C ILE A 64 -2.36 -24.71 -11.80
N ASP A 65 -2.29 -24.60 -10.48
CA ASP A 65 -2.37 -25.77 -9.59
C ASP A 65 -3.81 -26.14 -9.22
N VAL A 66 -4.61 -25.15 -8.83
CA VAL A 66 -5.99 -25.34 -8.38
C VAL A 66 -6.98 -25.34 -9.56
N GLY A 67 -6.60 -24.76 -10.69
CA GLY A 67 -7.42 -24.67 -11.92
C GLY A 67 -8.27 -23.40 -12.00
N GLU A 68 -8.45 -22.68 -10.89
CA GLU A 68 -9.26 -21.47 -10.78
C GLU A 68 -8.46 -20.38 -10.06
N LEU A 69 -8.83 -19.11 -10.25
CA LEU A 69 -8.24 -18.01 -9.49
C LEU A 69 -8.69 -18.06 -8.02
N PRO A 70 -7.94 -17.42 -7.08
CA PRO A 70 -8.37 -17.36 -5.68
C PRO A 70 -9.72 -16.64 -5.53
N PRO A 71 -10.39 -16.76 -4.38
CA PRO A 71 -11.62 -16.03 -4.12
C PRO A 71 -11.46 -14.52 -4.31
N ARG A 72 -12.52 -13.87 -4.79
CA ARG A 72 -12.58 -12.42 -4.97
C ARG A 72 -12.14 -11.67 -3.70
N GLY A 73 -11.34 -10.63 -3.90
CA GLY A 73 -10.87 -9.75 -2.83
C GLY A 73 -11.46 -8.35 -2.97
N ASP A 74 -12.64 -8.10 -2.42
CA ASP A 74 -13.27 -6.78 -2.55
C ASP A 74 -12.44 -5.62 -1.97
N CYS A 75 -12.64 -4.46 -2.57
CA CYS A 75 -11.98 -3.17 -2.32
C CYS A 75 -12.08 -2.59 -0.92
N CYS A 76 -12.89 -3.17 -0.03
CA CYS A 76 -13.34 -2.43 1.13
C CYS A 76 -13.12 -3.17 2.45
N SER A 77 -12.50 -2.43 3.37
CA SER A 77 -12.10 -2.85 4.70
C SER A 77 -13.28 -3.12 5.64
N ALA A 78 -14.48 -2.69 5.27
CA ALA A 78 -15.69 -2.72 6.12
C ALA A 78 -16.89 -3.41 5.47
N CYS A 79 -16.78 -3.89 4.23
CA CYS A 79 -17.84 -4.66 3.59
C CYS A 79 -17.70 -6.08 4.11
N ALA A 80 -18.57 -6.43 5.06
CA ALA A 80 -18.87 -7.83 5.32
C ALA A 80 -19.19 -8.49 3.97
N CYS A 81 -18.33 -9.40 3.52
CA CYS A 81 -18.69 -10.32 2.44
C CYS A 81 -20.01 -10.99 2.85
N GLY A 82 -20.98 -10.96 1.95
CA GLY A 82 -22.32 -11.46 2.19
C GLY A 82 -22.34 -12.85 2.85
N THR A 83 -23.19 -12.96 3.85
CA THR A 83 -23.70 -14.17 4.51
C THR A 83 -22.66 -15.23 4.88
N TRP A 84 -22.25 -15.20 6.16
CA TRP A 84 -21.49 -16.24 6.89
C TRP A 84 -19.99 -16.02 7.15
N ALA A 85 -19.42 -14.83 6.89
CA ALA A 85 -18.08 -14.51 7.40
C ALA A 85 -18.08 -14.38 8.94
N ALA A 86 -17.88 -15.51 9.62
CA ALA A 86 -17.55 -15.55 11.03
C ALA A 86 -16.13 -14.96 11.21
N TRP A 87 -15.97 -14.03 12.17
CA TRP A 87 -14.68 -13.53 12.68
C TRP A 87 -13.91 -12.49 11.83
N GLY A 88 -14.51 -11.34 11.49
CA GLY A 88 -13.73 -10.11 11.23
C GLY A 88 -12.69 -10.11 10.09
N GLN A 89 -12.78 -11.03 9.13
CA GLN A 89 -11.89 -11.11 7.96
C GLN A 89 -12.46 -10.26 6.81
N THR A 90 -11.60 -9.51 6.12
CA THR A 90 -11.98 -8.83 4.88
C THR A 90 -11.95 -9.81 3.71
N GLN A 91 -12.62 -9.49 2.59
CA GLN A 91 -12.53 -10.32 1.40
C GLN A 91 -11.10 -10.40 0.84
N TRP A 92 -10.35 -9.31 0.94
CA TRP A 92 -8.93 -9.28 0.60
C TRP A 92 -8.11 -10.30 1.41
N ASP A 93 -8.37 -10.40 2.72
CA ASP A 93 -7.66 -11.36 3.58
C ASP A 93 -7.92 -12.81 3.15
N ARG A 94 -9.14 -13.12 2.67
CA ARG A 94 -9.45 -14.47 2.15
C ARG A 94 -8.67 -14.79 0.88
N ALA A 95 -8.56 -13.84 -0.04
CA ALA A 95 -7.77 -13.99 -1.26
C ALA A 95 -6.28 -14.22 -0.92
N ILE A 96 -5.72 -13.40 -0.03
CA ILE A 96 -4.33 -13.52 0.39
C ILE A 96 -4.09 -14.83 1.17
N GLU A 97 -5.04 -15.28 1.98
CA GLU A 97 -4.90 -16.51 2.75
C GLU A 97 -4.95 -17.76 1.85
N ALA A 98 -5.77 -17.78 0.78
CA ALA A 98 -5.75 -18.84 -0.23
C ALA A 98 -4.39 -18.95 -0.94
N LEU A 99 -3.72 -17.81 -1.16
CA LEU A 99 -2.37 -17.77 -1.73
C LEU A 99 -1.27 -18.22 -0.75
N ARG A 100 -1.56 -18.28 0.56
CA ARG A 100 -0.55 -18.47 1.62
C ARG A 100 -0.73 -19.73 2.44
N SER A 101 -1.94 -20.25 2.55
CA SER A 101 -2.27 -21.41 3.36
C SER A 101 -3.06 -22.42 2.54
N ASN A 102 -2.91 -23.68 2.90
CA ASN A 102 -3.46 -24.80 2.14
C ASN A 102 -4.97 -24.66 1.90
N ASP A 103 -5.35 -24.37 0.66
CA ASP A 103 -6.75 -24.15 0.25
C ASP A 103 -7.44 -25.42 -0.28
N GLY A 104 -6.81 -26.60 -0.12
CA GLY A 104 -7.43 -27.89 -0.40
C GLY A 104 -6.76 -28.69 -1.50
N ALA A 105 -7.57 -29.35 -2.35
CA ALA A 105 -7.06 -30.29 -3.35
C ALA A 105 -6.24 -29.58 -4.44
N ASN A 106 -5.10 -30.17 -4.80
CA ASN A 106 -4.13 -29.66 -5.80
C ASN A 106 -3.34 -28.42 -5.39
N TRP A 107 -3.58 -27.84 -4.22
CA TRP A 107 -2.76 -26.75 -3.70
C TRP A 107 -1.33 -27.21 -3.45
N SER A 108 -0.37 -26.53 -4.07
CA SER A 108 1.08 -26.78 -3.95
C SER A 108 1.84 -25.57 -3.37
N GLY A 109 1.10 -24.56 -2.90
CA GLY A 109 1.60 -23.30 -2.33
C GLY A 109 2.31 -23.48 -0.97
N PRO A 110 2.82 -22.40 -0.33
CA PRO A 110 2.40 -21.02 -0.48
C PRO A 110 2.94 -20.32 -1.73
N TYR A 111 2.06 -19.64 -2.44
CA TYR A 111 2.34 -18.85 -3.64
C TYR A 111 2.83 -17.44 -3.32
N LEU A 112 2.52 -16.95 -2.11
CA LEU A 112 2.96 -15.65 -1.61
C LEU A 112 3.76 -15.82 -0.31
N LYS A 113 4.96 -15.24 -0.25
CA LYS A 113 5.86 -15.39 0.91
C LYS A 113 5.43 -14.57 2.13
N SER A 114 4.85 -13.40 1.91
CA SER A 114 4.46 -12.46 2.95
C SER A 114 3.04 -11.97 2.71
N ALA A 115 2.27 -11.75 3.78
CA ALA A 115 1.01 -11.04 3.65
C ALA A 115 1.27 -9.65 3.06
N ILE A 116 0.49 -9.28 2.06
CA ILE A 116 0.42 -7.90 1.55
C ILE A 116 -0.94 -7.37 2.00
N PRO A 117 -1.03 -6.82 3.21
CA PRO A 117 -2.32 -6.42 3.77
C PRO A 117 -2.84 -5.14 3.11
N GLN A 118 -1.95 -4.17 2.86
CA GLN A 118 -2.32 -2.83 2.41
C GLN A 118 -1.28 -2.28 1.44
N ASP A 119 -1.73 -1.35 0.61
CA ASP A 119 -0.91 -0.54 -0.24
C ASP A 119 -0.10 0.50 0.57
N PRO A 120 0.84 1.22 -0.06
CA PRO A 120 1.70 2.19 0.62
C PRO A 120 1.01 3.43 1.19
N TRP A 121 -0.28 3.61 0.92
CA TRP A 121 -1.12 4.68 1.47
C TRP A 121 -2.09 4.17 2.54
N GLY A 122 -2.09 2.86 2.83
CA GLY A 122 -2.89 2.23 3.87
C GLY A 122 -4.26 1.74 3.39
N HIS A 123 -4.50 1.73 2.07
CA HIS A 123 -5.70 1.18 1.48
C HIS A 123 -5.50 -0.31 1.16
N PHE A 124 -6.56 -1.11 1.23
CA PHE A 124 -6.50 -2.49 0.75
C PHE A 124 -6.48 -2.50 -0.77
N TYR A 125 -5.85 -3.51 -1.37
CA TYR A 125 -5.99 -3.75 -2.80
C TYR A 125 -7.40 -4.30 -3.10
N CYS A 126 -7.92 -4.03 -4.29
CA CYS A 126 -9.05 -4.81 -4.81
C CYS A 126 -8.58 -5.82 -5.83
N TYR A 127 -9.16 -7.00 -5.74
CA TYR A 127 -9.13 -8.03 -6.74
C TYR A 127 -10.56 -8.40 -7.14
N ASP A 128 -10.86 -8.20 -8.42
CA ASP A 128 -12.13 -8.60 -9.02
C ASP A 128 -11.90 -9.83 -9.90
N ASP A 129 -12.51 -10.95 -9.53
CA ASP A 129 -12.51 -12.14 -10.36
C ASP A 129 -13.72 -12.12 -11.31
N ASN A 130 -13.43 -11.88 -12.58
CA ASN A 130 -14.42 -11.94 -13.66
C ASN A 130 -14.28 -13.20 -14.51
N ASP A 131 -13.35 -14.11 -14.21
CA ASP A 131 -13.06 -15.28 -15.04
C ASP A 131 -14.24 -16.27 -15.07
N VAL A 132 -14.98 -16.35 -13.96
CA VAL A 132 -16.13 -17.26 -13.77
C VAL A 132 -17.50 -16.60 -13.99
N ASN A 133 -17.56 -15.30 -14.27
CA ASN A 133 -18.85 -14.61 -14.42
C ASN A 133 -19.33 -14.53 -15.87
N SER A 134 -20.65 -14.46 -16.06
CA SER A 134 -21.30 -14.39 -17.38
C SER A 134 -21.03 -13.08 -18.14
N ASN A 135 -20.34 -12.11 -17.51
CA ASN A 135 -20.12 -10.78 -18.06
C ASN A 135 -18.78 -10.63 -18.78
N CYS A 136 -17.96 -11.67 -18.83
CA CYS A 136 -16.77 -11.71 -19.68
C CYS A 136 -15.79 -10.54 -19.50
N GLY A 137 -15.74 -9.99 -18.29
CA GLY A 137 -14.76 -8.97 -17.94
C GLY A 137 -13.38 -9.58 -17.75
N ASP A 138 -12.34 -8.77 -17.95
CA ASP A 138 -11.00 -9.11 -17.49
C ASP A 138 -10.98 -9.16 -15.95
N SER A 139 -10.30 -10.16 -15.38
CA SER A 139 -9.97 -10.16 -13.95
C SER A 139 -8.85 -9.14 -13.68
N TYR A 140 -8.99 -8.30 -12.67
CA TYR A 140 -8.04 -7.22 -12.42
C TYR A 140 -7.69 -7.06 -10.94
N LEU A 141 -6.48 -6.57 -10.70
CA LEU A 141 -5.94 -6.18 -9.40
C LEU A 141 -5.67 -4.67 -9.41
N ILE A 142 -6.10 -3.95 -8.38
CA ILE A 142 -6.03 -2.48 -8.34
C ILE A 142 -5.70 -1.95 -6.94
N SER A 143 -4.92 -0.87 -6.88
CA SER A 143 -4.76 0.00 -5.70
C SER A 143 -5.34 1.37 -6.01
N ALA A 144 -6.02 1.97 -5.02
CA ALA A 144 -6.65 3.29 -5.10
C ALA A 144 -5.62 4.44 -5.17
N GLY A 145 -4.33 4.13 -5.00
CA GLY A 145 -3.28 5.11 -5.11
C GLY A 145 -3.29 6.18 -4.00
N PRO A 146 -2.55 7.28 -4.21
CA PRO A 146 -2.39 8.38 -3.27
C PRO A 146 -3.66 9.03 -2.73
N ASN A 147 -4.72 9.15 -3.54
CA ASN A 147 -5.95 9.84 -3.16
C ASN A 147 -6.95 8.93 -2.44
N GLY A 148 -6.79 7.61 -2.53
CA GLY A 148 -7.70 6.62 -1.94
C GLY A 148 -9.09 6.56 -2.60
N VAL A 149 -9.25 7.11 -3.81
CA VAL A 149 -10.52 7.17 -4.56
C VAL A 149 -10.47 6.17 -5.71
N TRP A 150 -11.39 5.21 -5.70
CA TRP A 150 -11.48 4.21 -6.76
C TRP A 150 -12.05 4.81 -8.06
N GLU A 151 -11.23 4.88 -9.09
CA GLU A 151 -11.59 5.39 -10.42
C GLU A 151 -11.52 4.31 -11.51
N GLY A 152 -11.48 3.04 -11.12
CA GLY A 152 -11.50 1.89 -12.04
C GLY A 152 -10.21 1.72 -12.86
N GLY A 153 -9.10 2.29 -12.39
CA GLY A 153 -7.82 2.34 -13.11
C GLY A 153 -7.54 3.68 -13.77
N GLY A 154 -8.39 4.69 -13.56
CA GLY A 154 -8.17 6.08 -13.94
C GLY A 154 -7.34 6.85 -12.90
N GLY A 155 -7.00 8.10 -13.22
CA GLY A 155 -6.33 9.01 -12.29
C GLY A 155 -4.99 8.50 -11.77
N ASP A 156 -4.91 8.30 -10.46
CA ASP A 156 -3.75 7.81 -9.71
C ASP A 156 -3.88 6.34 -9.25
N ASP A 157 -4.95 5.65 -9.66
CA ASP A 157 -5.11 4.23 -9.47
C ASP A 157 -3.97 3.45 -10.15
N ILE A 158 -3.57 2.34 -9.53
CA ILE A 158 -2.58 1.43 -10.08
C ILE A 158 -3.29 0.11 -10.35
N ARG A 159 -3.63 -0.14 -11.63
CA ARG A 159 -4.35 -1.35 -12.08
C ARG A 159 -3.47 -2.26 -12.93
N LEU A 160 -3.63 -3.56 -12.71
CA LEU A 160 -3.06 -4.64 -13.53
C LEU A 160 -4.15 -5.66 -13.87
N THR A 161 -4.19 -6.08 -15.13
CA THR A 161 -5.08 -7.17 -15.58
C THR A 161 -4.40 -8.51 -15.34
N VAL A 162 -5.05 -9.38 -14.57
CA VAL A 162 -4.51 -10.66 -14.07
C VAL A 162 -4.69 -11.78 -15.10
N THR A 163 -5.86 -11.83 -15.72
CA THR A 163 -6.14 -12.78 -16.81
C THR A 163 -6.86 -12.01 -17.90
N TYR A 164 -6.32 -12.08 -19.13
CA TYR A 164 -6.99 -11.60 -20.32
C TYR A 164 -7.85 -12.73 -20.89
N ARG A 165 -9.17 -12.56 -20.91
CA ARG A 165 -10.07 -13.49 -21.61
C ARG A 165 -10.37 -12.90 -22.99
N PRO A 166 -9.97 -13.55 -24.09
CA PRO A 166 -10.31 -13.06 -25.42
C PRO A 166 -11.84 -13.05 -25.61
N GLU A 167 -12.38 -11.94 -26.10
CA GLU A 167 -13.81 -11.67 -26.29
C GLU A 167 -14.54 -12.72 -27.16
N SER A 168 -13.81 -13.57 -27.87
CA SER A 168 -14.36 -14.60 -28.76
C SER A 168 -15.05 -15.78 -28.07
N GLY A 169 -15.00 -15.87 -26.74
CA GLY A 169 -15.64 -16.91 -25.92
C GLY A 169 -16.81 -16.42 -25.06
N CYS A 170 -17.40 -15.28 -25.42
CA CYS A 170 -18.37 -14.53 -24.64
C CYS A 170 -19.70 -14.42 -25.39
N TYR A 171 -20.54 -15.45 -25.28
CA TYR A 171 -21.87 -15.52 -25.87
C TYR A 171 -22.85 -16.14 -24.87
#